data_AF-A0A431IK98-F1
#
_entry.id   AF-A0A431IK98-F1
#
_cell.length_a   1.000
_cell.length_b   1.000
_cell.length_c   1.000
_cell.angle_alpha   90.00
_cell.angle_beta   90.00
_cell.angle_gamma   90.00
#
_symmetry.space_group_name_H-M   'P 1'
#
loop_
_entity.id
_entity.type
_entity.pdbx_description
1 polymer ?
#
loop_
_entity_poly.entity_id
_entity_poly.type
_entity_poly.pdbx_seq_one_letter_code
_entity_poly.pdbx_strand_id
1 'polypeptide(L)'
;MVDGWSGVVLWLEIALIGLGIGFLGGLFGKGGSAVATPLLYLVGVPAIAAVASPLPATIPGTLVAAGAYRRAGMIELRTVGWSLATGLPATVLGALATNWIDGSALVTATEIILIGIGLRLVISRHGLGADPTGDESPSIERWRLLLVGGLVGLIGGLLANSGGFLLAPLYLAVAHLRIKPALAASLAVSAVLAVPGTVVHGFLGHIDWAVAATLAVTSVPASRLGATVAIRTASDRLERLYGAALVVLGAGLLLVS
;
A
#
# COMPACT_ATOMS: atom_id res chain seq x y z
N MET A 1 -22.96 -22.50 21.20
CA MET A 1 -22.31 -21.58 22.15
C MET A 1 -20.87 -21.48 21.72
N VAL A 2 -20.51 -20.44 20.97
CA VAL A 2 -19.12 -20.09 20.70
C VAL A 2 -18.71 -19.22 21.87
N ASP A 3 -17.82 -19.74 22.72
CA ASP A 3 -17.49 -19.16 24.03
C ASP A 3 -17.02 -17.71 23.89
N GLY A 4 -17.48 -16.82 24.77
CA GLY A 4 -17.13 -15.38 24.72
C GLY A 4 -15.62 -15.08 24.70
N TRP A 5 -14.79 -16.05 25.09
CA TRP A 5 -13.33 -16.01 25.00
C TRP A 5 -12.81 -16.00 23.56
N SER A 6 -13.42 -16.73 22.63
CA SER A 6 -12.96 -16.74 21.23
C SER A 6 -13.22 -15.40 20.53
N GLY A 7 -14.29 -14.69 20.92
CA GLY A 7 -14.57 -13.35 20.44
C GLY A 7 -13.52 -12.34 20.91
N VAL A 8 -13.16 -12.35 22.19
CA VAL A 8 -12.13 -11.45 22.74
C VAL A 8 -10.76 -11.70 22.11
N VAL A 9 -10.37 -12.98 21.94
CA VAL A 9 -9.11 -13.35 21.29
C VAL A 9 -9.07 -12.84 19.85
N LEU A 10 -10.14 -13.04 19.08
CA LEU A 10 -10.22 -12.56 17.70
C LEU A 10 -10.05 -11.04 17.60
N TRP A 11 -10.73 -10.27 18.45
CA TRP A 11 -10.60 -8.80 18.43
C TRP A 11 -9.21 -8.33 18.83
N LEU A 12 -8.54 -9.04 19.74
CA LEU A 12 -7.14 -8.77 20.09
C LEU A 12 -6.21 -9.05 18.91
N GLU A 13 -6.41 -10.17 18.21
CA GLU A 13 -5.64 -10.52 17.00
C GLU A 13 -5.82 -9.49 15.89
N ILE A 14 -7.06 -9.06 15.62
CA ILE A 14 -7.37 -7.99 14.66
C ILE A 14 -6.67 -6.68 15.07
N ALA A 15 -6.65 -6.35 16.35
CA ALA A 15 -5.97 -5.16 16.85
C ALA A 15 -4.44 -5.25 16.67
N LEU A 16 -3.83 -6.41 16.93
CA LEU A 16 -2.40 -6.66 16.70
C LEU A 16 -2.04 -6.60 15.21
N ILE A 17 -2.90 -7.16 14.35
CA ILE A 17 -2.80 -7.06 12.90
C ILE A 17 -2.83 -5.58 12.49
N GLY A 18 -3.77 -4.80 13.02
CA GLY A 18 -3.87 -3.36 12.75
C GLY A 18 -2.63 -2.57 13.17
N LEU A 19 -2.05 -2.87 14.34
CA LEU A 19 -0.77 -2.29 14.78
C LEU A 19 0.37 -2.64 13.81
N GLY A 20 0.55 -3.91 13.49
CA GLY A 20 1.63 -4.37 12.60
C GLY A 20 1.51 -3.79 11.20
N ILE A 21 0.30 -3.84 10.63
CA ILE A 21 0.02 -3.32 9.29
C ILE A 21 0.11 -1.81 9.24
N GLY A 22 -0.34 -1.12 10.30
CA GLY A 22 -0.19 0.32 10.44
C GLY A 22 1.28 0.71 10.45
N PHE A 23 2.10 0.07 11.28
CA PHE A 23 3.54 0.31 11.35
C PHE A 23 4.22 0.08 10.00
N LEU A 24 3.99 -1.09 9.37
CA LEU A 24 4.54 -1.40 8.05
C LEU A 24 4.00 -0.44 6.97
N GLY A 25 2.75 -0.01 7.09
CA GLY A 25 2.11 0.99 6.24
C GLY A 25 2.84 2.32 6.27
N GLY A 26 3.09 2.84 7.47
CA GLY A 26 3.87 4.05 7.65
C GLY A 26 5.33 3.90 7.23
N LEU A 27 5.95 2.74 7.50
CA LEU A 27 7.36 2.48 7.21
C LEU A 27 7.64 2.36 5.71
N PHE A 28 6.76 1.69 4.98
CA PHE A 28 6.94 1.31 3.57
C PHE A 28 5.98 2.01 2.61
N GLY A 29 5.25 3.00 3.10
CA GLY A 29 4.33 3.78 2.28
C GLY A 29 3.17 3.00 1.68
N LYS A 30 2.77 1.86 2.27
CA LYS A 30 1.67 1.03 1.77
C LYS A 30 0.33 1.40 2.41
N GLY A 31 -0.73 1.37 1.62
CA GLY A 31 -2.07 1.14 2.12
C GLY A 31 -2.16 -0.28 2.68
N GLY A 32 -2.74 -0.46 3.86
CA GLY A 32 -2.57 -1.68 4.66
C GLY A 32 -3.10 -2.98 4.02
N SER A 33 -3.91 -2.88 2.97
CA SER A 33 -4.81 -3.93 2.49
C SER A 33 -4.11 -5.20 2.00
N ALA A 34 -3.02 -5.11 1.24
CA ALA A 34 -2.31 -6.28 0.70
C ALA A 34 -1.86 -7.30 1.76
N VAL A 35 -1.47 -6.81 2.94
CA VAL A 35 -1.02 -7.64 4.07
C VAL A 35 -2.19 -7.94 5.01
N ALA A 36 -3.18 -7.04 5.08
CA ALA A 36 -4.34 -7.20 5.95
C ALA A 36 -5.20 -8.38 5.54
N THR A 37 -5.48 -8.51 4.25
CA THR A 37 -6.36 -9.55 3.72
C THR A 37 -5.95 -10.96 4.16
N PRO A 38 -4.71 -11.45 3.89
CA PRO A 38 -4.33 -12.80 4.29
C PRO A 38 -4.27 -12.96 5.82
N LEU A 39 -3.82 -11.95 6.56
CA LEU A 39 -3.74 -12.03 8.03
C LEU A 39 -5.13 -12.09 8.68
N LEU A 40 -6.09 -11.30 8.19
CA LEU A 40 -7.47 -11.33 8.68
C LEU A 40 -8.15 -12.65 8.34
N TYR A 41 -7.91 -13.19 7.15
CA TYR A 41 -8.40 -14.51 6.76
C TYR A 41 -7.88 -15.62 7.68
N LEU A 42 -6.59 -15.59 8.03
CA LEU A 42 -5.96 -16.59 8.92
C LEU A 42 -6.52 -16.59 10.34
N VAL A 43 -6.98 -15.44 10.84
CA VAL A 43 -7.63 -15.34 12.16
C VAL A 43 -9.13 -15.61 12.10
N GLY A 44 -9.67 -15.98 10.94
CA GLY A 44 -11.06 -16.42 10.79
C GLY A 44 -12.06 -15.34 10.39
N VAL A 45 -11.60 -14.16 9.94
CA VAL A 45 -12.50 -13.15 9.34
C VAL A 45 -13.00 -13.67 7.98
N PRO A 46 -14.32 -13.57 7.68
CA PRO A 46 -14.86 -14.00 6.38
C PRO A 46 -14.11 -13.38 5.21
N ALA A 47 -13.83 -14.17 4.16
CA ALA A 47 -12.96 -13.76 3.05
C ALA A 47 -13.35 -12.41 2.42
N ILE A 48 -14.65 -12.18 2.18
CA ILE A 48 -15.14 -10.93 1.61
C ILE A 48 -14.87 -9.72 2.52
N ALA A 49 -15.02 -9.90 3.84
CA ALA A 49 -14.76 -8.87 4.83
C ALA A 49 -13.25 -8.64 5.04
N ALA A 50 -12.44 -9.70 4.96
CA ALA A 50 -10.99 -9.62 5.05
C ALA A 50 -10.39 -8.79 3.91
N VAL A 51 -10.96 -8.87 2.71
CA VAL A 51 -10.53 -8.07 1.54
C VAL A 51 -11.01 -6.61 1.66
N ALA A 52 -12.28 -6.39 2.01
CA ALA A 52 -12.91 -5.07 1.91
C ALA A 52 -12.68 -4.17 3.14
N SER A 53 -12.69 -4.72 4.36
CA SER A 53 -12.61 -3.95 5.61
C SER A 53 -11.30 -3.16 5.81
N PRO A 54 -10.13 -3.58 5.27
CA PRO A 54 -8.91 -2.79 5.32
C PRO A 54 -8.93 -1.49 4.49
N LEU A 55 -9.81 -1.37 3.48
CA LEU A 55 -9.89 -0.19 2.61
C LEU A 55 -10.21 1.10 3.40
N PRO A 56 -11.32 1.19 4.15
CA PRO A 56 -11.60 2.37 4.98
C PRO A 56 -10.54 2.61 6.06
N ALA A 57 -10.01 1.54 6.67
CA ALA A 57 -8.99 1.64 7.71
C ALA A 57 -7.66 2.22 7.20
N THR A 58 -7.36 2.02 5.92
CA THR A 58 -6.17 2.54 5.26
C THR A 58 -6.16 4.07 5.17
N ILE A 59 -7.32 4.71 5.02
CA ILE A 59 -7.43 6.16 4.82
C ILE A 59 -6.82 6.94 5.99
N PRO A 60 -7.28 6.80 7.25
CA PRO A 60 -6.73 7.59 8.34
C PRO A 60 -5.25 7.26 8.62
N GLY A 61 -4.86 5.98 8.55
CA GLY A 61 -3.47 5.57 8.78
C GLY A 61 -2.49 6.17 7.76
N THR A 62 -2.84 6.11 6.47
CA THR A 62 -2.00 6.66 5.40
C THR A 62 -1.99 8.18 5.38
N LEU A 63 -3.11 8.85 5.71
CA LEU A 63 -3.13 10.32 5.87
C LEU A 63 -2.23 10.78 7.02
N VAL A 64 -2.25 10.10 8.16
CA VAL A 64 -1.40 10.42 9.31
C VAL A 64 0.08 10.20 8.99
N ALA A 65 0.41 9.09 8.33
CA ALA A 65 1.77 8.83 7.87
C ALA A 65 2.22 9.86 6.82
N ALA A 66 1.38 10.15 5.81
CA ALA A 66 1.64 11.19 4.82
C ALA A 66 1.85 12.56 5.49
N GLY A 67 1.09 12.89 6.54
CA GLY A 67 1.27 14.11 7.32
C GLY A 67 2.65 14.19 8.01
N ALA A 68 3.21 13.06 8.46
CA ALA A 68 4.57 13.01 8.98
C ALA A 68 5.61 13.28 7.88
N TYR A 69 5.47 12.65 6.71
CA TYR A 69 6.34 12.90 5.56
C TYR A 69 6.21 14.32 5.00
N ARG A 70 5.00 14.90 5.00
CA ARG A 70 4.75 16.29 4.59
C ARG A 70 5.50 17.26 5.47
N ARG A 71 5.44 17.07 6.80
CA ARG A 71 6.19 17.89 7.76
C ARG A 71 7.71 17.78 7.59
N ALA A 72 8.19 16.65 7.07
CA ALA A 72 9.58 16.45 6.72
C ALA A 72 9.96 16.97 5.32
N GLY A 73 9.04 17.63 4.60
CA GLY A 73 9.30 18.20 3.26
C GLY A 73 9.46 17.16 2.16
N MET A 74 8.97 15.93 2.34
CA MET A 74 9.22 14.80 1.43
C MET A 74 8.07 14.53 0.44
N ILE A 75 6.94 15.23 0.55
CA ILE A 75 5.82 15.08 -0.39
C ILE A 75 5.93 16.07 -1.54
N GLU A 76 6.11 15.54 -2.74
CA GLU A 76 6.04 16.30 -3.99
C GLU A 76 4.59 16.28 -4.52
N LEU A 77 3.88 17.41 -4.40
CA LEU A 77 2.47 17.50 -4.78
C LEU A 77 2.24 17.27 -6.28
N ARG A 78 3.24 17.56 -7.12
CA ARG A 78 3.17 17.29 -8.57
C ARG A 78 3.09 15.78 -8.82
N THR A 79 3.90 14.99 -8.12
CA THR A 79 3.87 13.52 -8.17
C THR A 79 2.49 13.00 -7.81
N VAL A 80 1.92 13.50 -6.70
CA VAL A 80 0.59 13.11 -6.23
C VAL A 80 -0.48 13.49 -7.25
N GLY A 81 -0.50 14.75 -7.71
CA GLY A 81 -1.50 15.27 -8.64
C GLY A 81 -1.52 14.53 -9.98
N TRP A 82 -0.36 14.33 -10.61
CA TRP A 82 -0.27 13.60 -11.88
C TRP A 82 -0.64 12.12 -11.73
N SER A 83 -0.26 11.49 -10.62
CA SER A 83 -0.62 10.09 -10.38
C SER A 83 -2.12 9.93 -10.13
N LEU A 84 -2.76 10.87 -9.44
CA LEU A 84 -4.21 10.83 -9.20
C LEU A 84 -5.02 11.13 -10.46
N ALA A 85 -4.51 11.98 -11.36
CA ALA A 85 -5.20 12.34 -12.60
C ALA A 85 -5.58 11.11 -13.45
N THR A 86 -4.72 10.10 -13.50
CA THR A 86 -5.00 8.81 -14.16
C THR A 86 -5.41 7.72 -13.18
N GLY A 87 -4.90 7.73 -11.95
CA GLY A 87 -5.17 6.68 -10.97
C GLY A 87 -6.61 6.63 -10.50
N LEU A 88 -7.27 7.78 -10.30
CA LEU A 88 -8.68 7.81 -9.90
C LEU A 88 -9.61 7.20 -10.96
N PRO A 89 -9.61 7.66 -12.23
CA PRO A 89 -10.47 7.06 -13.25
C PRO A 89 -10.10 5.60 -13.50
N ALA A 90 -8.80 5.26 -13.49
CA ALA A 90 -8.37 3.88 -13.66
C ALA A 90 -8.82 2.96 -12.50
N THR A 91 -8.86 3.44 -11.26
CA THR A 91 -9.36 2.67 -10.10
C THR A 91 -10.84 2.35 -10.25
N VAL A 92 -11.64 3.32 -10.68
CA VAL A 92 -13.08 3.09 -10.93
C VAL A 92 -13.25 2.09 -12.07
N LEU A 93 -12.54 2.28 -13.18
CA LEU A 93 -12.60 1.36 -14.33
C LEU A 93 -12.16 -0.05 -13.93
N GLY A 94 -11.08 -0.19 -13.16
CA GLY A 94 -10.60 -1.47 -12.65
C GLY A 94 -11.64 -2.16 -11.77
N ALA A 95 -12.24 -1.44 -10.82
CA ALA A 95 -13.26 -1.99 -9.92
C ALA A 95 -14.52 -2.43 -10.68
N LEU A 96 -14.93 -1.71 -11.72
CA LEU A 96 -16.03 -2.14 -12.59
C LEU A 96 -15.64 -3.37 -13.41
N ALA A 97 -14.39 -3.42 -13.88
CA ALA A 97 -13.88 -4.49 -14.73
C ALA A 97 -13.72 -5.85 -14.05
N THR A 98 -13.78 -5.90 -12.71
CA THR A 98 -13.65 -7.14 -11.92
C THR A 98 -14.66 -8.22 -12.31
N ASN A 99 -15.82 -7.85 -12.88
CA ASN A 99 -16.83 -8.83 -13.32
C ASN A 99 -16.51 -9.49 -14.67
N TRP A 100 -15.57 -8.94 -15.45
CA TRP A 100 -15.27 -9.41 -16.80
C TRP A 100 -13.84 -9.94 -16.98
N ILE A 101 -12.94 -9.62 -16.05
CA ILE A 101 -11.52 -9.98 -16.13
C ILE A 101 -11.18 -10.85 -14.93
N ASP A 102 -10.68 -12.05 -15.21
CA ASP A 102 -10.06 -12.87 -14.17
C ASP A 102 -8.79 -12.18 -13.65
N GLY A 103 -8.77 -11.89 -12.35
CA GLY A 103 -7.68 -11.19 -11.68
C GLY A 103 -6.44 -12.05 -11.47
N SER A 104 -6.52 -13.38 -11.65
CA SER A 104 -5.44 -14.34 -11.39
C SER A 104 -4.12 -13.94 -12.06
N ALA A 105 -4.15 -13.65 -13.37
CA ALA A 105 -2.97 -13.24 -14.12
C ALA A 105 -2.38 -11.91 -13.62
N LEU A 106 -3.22 -10.97 -13.18
CA LEU A 106 -2.76 -9.69 -12.63
C LEU A 106 -2.14 -9.85 -11.24
N VAL A 107 -2.67 -10.75 -10.42
CA VAL A 107 -2.09 -11.11 -9.12
C VAL A 107 -0.69 -11.70 -9.34
N THR A 108 -0.57 -12.73 -10.19
CA THR A 108 0.73 -13.36 -10.50
C THR A 108 1.73 -12.35 -11.06
N ALA A 109 1.32 -11.52 -12.02
CA ALA A 109 2.19 -10.49 -12.60
C ALA A 109 2.66 -9.48 -11.54
N THR A 110 1.74 -9.05 -10.68
CA THR A 110 2.03 -8.13 -9.57
C THR A 110 3.07 -8.73 -8.63
N GLU A 111 2.91 -9.97 -8.21
CA GLU A 111 3.82 -10.66 -7.30
C GLU A 111 5.22 -10.81 -7.91
N ILE A 112 5.31 -11.21 -9.17
CA ILE A 112 6.59 -11.31 -9.90
C ILE A 112 7.29 -9.95 -9.96
N ILE A 113 6.54 -8.87 -10.25
CA ILE A 113 7.08 -7.51 -10.28
C ILE A 113 7.61 -7.11 -8.89
N LEU A 114 6.85 -7.37 -7.82
CA LEU A 114 7.28 -7.06 -6.45
C LEU A 114 8.56 -7.81 -6.08
N ILE A 115 8.64 -9.11 -6.40
CA ILE A 115 9.83 -9.92 -6.14
C ILE A 115 11.03 -9.39 -6.93
N GLY A 116 10.85 -9.09 -8.23
CA GLY A 116 11.92 -8.58 -9.07
C GLY A 116 12.48 -7.24 -8.57
N ILE A 117 11.59 -6.28 -8.25
CA ILE A 117 11.97 -4.99 -7.68
C ILE A 117 12.59 -5.17 -6.30
N GLY A 118 12.02 -6.04 -5.46
CA GLY A 118 12.49 -6.32 -4.12
C GLY A 118 13.89 -6.92 -4.10
N LEU A 119 14.14 -7.95 -4.90
CA LEU A 119 15.46 -8.55 -5.07
C LEU A 119 16.47 -7.53 -5.58
N ARG A 120 16.08 -6.70 -6.55
CA ARG A 120 16.96 -5.64 -7.06
C ARG A 120 17.32 -4.64 -5.96
N LEU A 121 16.39 -4.22 -5.11
CA LEU A 121 16.66 -3.31 -3.98
C LEU A 121 17.52 -3.95 -2.88
N VAL A 122 17.42 -5.26 -2.67
CA VAL A 122 18.25 -5.99 -1.68
C VAL A 122 19.68 -6.18 -2.19
N ILE A 123 19.84 -6.54 -3.47
CA ILE A 123 21.13 -6.90 -4.06
C ILE A 123 21.92 -5.67 -4.52
N SER A 124 21.24 -4.62 -4.98
CA SER A 124 21.93 -3.45 -5.56
C SER A 124 22.61 -2.62 -4.48
N ARG A 125 23.88 -2.25 -4.73
CA ARG A 125 24.64 -1.32 -3.85
C ARG A 125 24.23 0.14 -4.04
N HIS A 126 23.67 0.45 -5.21
CA HIS A 126 23.04 1.73 -5.54
C HIS A 126 21.56 1.45 -5.78
N GLY A 127 20.67 2.19 -5.12
CA GLY A 127 19.22 2.02 -5.20
C GLY A 127 18.62 2.10 -6.61
N LEU A 128 17.32 1.83 -6.72
CA LEU A 128 16.57 2.03 -7.97
C LEU A 128 16.32 3.51 -8.29
N GLY A 129 16.25 4.34 -7.24
CA GLY A 129 15.97 5.76 -7.33
C GLY A 129 17.20 6.59 -7.73
N ALA A 130 16.97 7.87 -7.99
CA ALA A 130 18.02 8.81 -8.32
C ALA A 130 19.14 8.85 -7.26
N ASP A 131 20.38 8.89 -7.75
CA ASP A 131 21.58 8.95 -6.93
C ASP A 131 21.50 10.12 -5.92
N PRO A 132 21.72 9.89 -4.61
CA PRO A 132 21.82 10.96 -3.62
C PRO A 132 22.87 12.02 -3.97
N THR A 133 23.94 11.65 -4.68
CA THR A 133 25.07 12.53 -5.00
C THR A 133 24.98 13.23 -6.36
N GLY A 134 23.96 12.94 -7.17
CA GLY A 134 23.73 13.65 -8.43
C GLY A 134 23.21 15.07 -8.19
N ASP A 135 23.92 16.06 -8.73
CA ASP A 135 23.61 17.50 -8.61
C ASP A 135 22.37 17.91 -9.45
N GLU A 136 21.95 17.05 -10.38
CA GLU A 136 20.72 17.22 -11.14
C GLU A 136 19.58 16.40 -10.52
N SER A 137 18.57 17.08 -9.97
CA SER A 137 17.27 16.45 -9.74
C SER A 137 16.74 15.97 -11.08
N PRO A 138 16.53 14.65 -11.31
CA PRO A 138 15.98 14.18 -12.57
C PRO A 138 14.69 14.94 -12.83
N SER A 139 14.54 15.48 -14.04
CA SER A 139 13.28 16.09 -14.44
C SER A 139 12.23 14.97 -14.42
N ILE A 140 11.36 14.98 -13.42
CA ILE A 140 10.32 13.95 -13.28
C ILE A 140 9.38 14.09 -14.49
N GLU A 141 9.51 13.17 -15.43
CA GLU A 141 8.71 13.18 -16.65
C GLU A 141 7.25 12.88 -16.29
N ARG A 142 6.35 13.81 -16.61
CA ARG A 142 4.93 13.73 -16.22
C ARG A 142 4.26 12.45 -16.70
N TRP A 143 4.63 11.95 -17.89
CA TRP A 143 4.06 10.73 -18.45
C TRP A 143 4.37 9.49 -17.60
N ARG A 144 5.52 9.44 -16.92
CA ARG A 144 5.87 8.32 -16.02
C ARG A 144 4.96 8.30 -14.81
N LEU A 145 4.64 9.47 -14.27
CA LEU A 145 3.69 9.61 -13.15
C LEU A 145 2.27 9.23 -13.56
N LEU A 146 1.85 9.68 -14.75
CA LEU A 146 0.56 9.32 -15.34
C LEU A 146 0.46 7.81 -15.58
N LEU A 147 1.54 7.17 -16.08
CA LEU A 147 1.60 5.73 -16.30
C LEU A 147 1.51 4.95 -14.98
N VAL A 148 2.33 5.30 -13.98
CA VAL A 148 2.31 4.65 -12.66
C VAL A 148 0.93 4.82 -12.01
N GLY A 149 0.38 6.04 -12.01
CA GLY A 149 -0.96 6.30 -11.48
C GLY A 149 -2.03 5.44 -12.16
N GLY A 150 -2.04 5.42 -13.49
CA GLY A 150 -3.02 4.68 -14.28
C GLY A 150 -2.93 3.16 -14.10
N LEU A 151 -1.72 2.58 -14.18
CA LEU A 151 -1.51 1.14 -13.98
C LEU A 151 -1.89 0.71 -12.57
N VAL A 152 -1.43 1.45 -11.57
CA VAL A 152 -1.69 1.07 -10.17
C VAL A 152 -3.15 1.31 -9.80
N GLY A 153 -3.78 2.35 -10.33
CA GLY A 153 -5.21 2.56 -10.20
C GLY A 153 -5.99 1.39 -10.79
N LEU A 154 -5.70 1.01 -12.03
CA LEU A 154 -6.39 -0.09 -12.72
C LEU A 154 -6.24 -1.42 -11.96
N ILE A 155 -5.01 -1.81 -11.64
CA ILE A 155 -4.71 -3.05 -10.91
C ILE A 155 -5.33 -3.00 -9.51
N GLY A 156 -5.18 -1.88 -8.80
CA GLY A 156 -5.70 -1.73 -7.45
C GLY A 156 -7.22 -1.73 -7.37
N GLY A 157 -7.89 -1.15 -8.38
CA GLY A 157 -9.33 -1.25 -8.56
C GLY A 157 -9.79 -2.68 -8.80
N LEU A 158 -9.14 -3.38 -9.74
CA LEU A 158 -9.51 -4.76 -10.09
C LEU A 158 -9.31 -5.73 -8.92
N LEU A 159 -8.20 -5.60 -8.21
CA LEU A 159 -7.80 -6.47 -7.09
C LEU A 159 -8.38 -6.03 -5.73
N ALA A 160 -9.18 -4.96 -5.69
CA ALA A 160 -9.71 -4.36 -4.46
C ALA A 160 -8.63 -4.07 -3.39
N ASN A 161 -7.42 -3.71 -3.83
CA ASN A 161 -6.27 -3.42 -2.98
C ASN A 161 -5.81 -2.01 -3.36
N SER A 162 -5.80 -1.05 -2.43
CA SER A 162 -5.77 0.42 -2.66
C SER A 162 -4.53 1.00 -3.38
N GLY A 163 -3.84 0.21 -4.21
CA GLY A 163 -2.68 0.56 -5.01
C GLY A 163 -1.39 0.74 -4.21
N GLY A 164 -1.49 0.87 -2.89
CA GLY A 164 -0.40 1.40 -2.05
C GLY A 164 0.89 0.60 -2.10
N PHE A 165 0.83 -0.73 -2.27
CA PHE A 165 2.01 -1.58 -2.31
C PHE A 165 2.70 -1.61 -3.69
N LEU A 166 2.03 -1.19 -4.77
CA LEU A 166 2.59 -1.05 -6.13
C LEU A 166 3.00 0.38 -6.49
N LEU A 167 2.45 1.40 -5.82
CA LEU A 167 2.83 2.80 -6.06
C LEU A 167 4.30 3.07 -5.73
N ALA A 168 4.74 2.80 -4.50
CA ALA A 168 6.12 3.06 -4.09
C ALA A 168 7.20 2.32 -4.92
N PRO A 169 7.10 0.99 -5.19
CA PRO A 169 8.09 0.30 -6.00
C PRO A 169 8.10 0.76 -7.46
N LEU A 170 6.95 1.11 -8.04
CA LEU A 170 6.91 1.65 -9.40
C LEU A 170 7.39 3.11 -9.47
N TYR A 171 7.21 3.91 -8.43
CA TYR A 171 7.86 5.22 -8.35
C TYR A 171 9.38 5.12 -8.32
N LEU A 172 9.93 4.11 -7.63
CA LEU A 172 11.36 3.83 -7.65
C LEU A 172 11.81 3.32 -9.03
N ALA A 173 11.10 2.34 -9.59
CA ALA A 173 11.54 1.63 -10.78
C ALA A 173 11.31 2.40 -12.09
N VAL A 174 10.21 3.16 -12.19
CA VAL A 174 9.76 3.85 -13.41
C VAL A 174 9.98 5.34 -13.30
N ALA A 175 9.57 5.97 -12.19
CA ALA A 175 9.73 7.41 -12.00
C ALA A 175 11.09 7.82 -11.41
N HIS A 176 11.95 6.84 -11.07
CA HIS A 176 13.28 7.03 -10.46
C HIS A 176 13.29 7.97 -9.25
N LEU A 177 12.20 7.98 -8.49
CA LEU A 177 12.14 8.77 -7.27
C LEU A 177 13.07 8.17 -6.22
N ARG A 178 13.64 9.02 -5.38
CA ARG A 178 14.32 8.57 -4.16
C ARG A 178 13.32 7.85 -3.24
N ILE A 179 13.78 6.89 -2.44
CA ILE A 179 12.92 6.06 -1.60
C ILE A 179 11.96 6.86 -0.72
N LYS A 180 12.43 7.87 0.02
CA LYS A 180 11.55 8.61 0.94
C LYS A 180 10.45 9.41 0.22
N PRO A 181 10.74 10.18 -0.84
CA PRO A 181 9.69 10.78 -1.68
C PRO A 181 8.74 9.77 -2.33
N ALA A 182 9.24 8.61 -2.76
CA ALA A 182 8.40 7.55 -3.33
C ALA A 182 7.38 7.03 -2.30
N LEU A 183 7.83 6.71 -1.08
CA LEU A 183 6.95 6.27 0.01
C LEU A 183 5.98 7.38 0.45
N ALA A 184 6.44 8.63 0.45
CA ALA A 184 5.63 9.78 0.82
C ALA A 184 4.50 10.02 -0.20
N ALA A 185 4.81 9.97 -1.49
CA ALA A 185 3.84 10.09 -2.57
C ALA A 185 2.86 8.91 -2.60
N SER A 186 3.35 7.67 -2.38
CA SER A 186 2.48 6.49 -2.36
C SER A 186 1.44 6.54 -1.24
N LEU A 187 1.80 7.01 -0.04
CA LEU A 187 0.85 7.21 1.06
C LEU A 187 -0.24 8.21 0.69
N ALA A 188 0.15 9.36 0.15
CA ALA A 188 -0.79 10.41 -0.21
C ALA A 188 -1.74 9.96 -1.33
N VAL A 189 -1.21 9.30 -2.36
CA VAL A 189 -2.02 8.79 -3.48
C VAL A 189 -2.92 7.64 -3.01
N SER A 190 -2.39 6.67 -2.24
CA SER A 190 -3.15 5.52 -1.74
C SER A 190 -4.31 5.93 -0.82
N ALA A 191 -4.13 6.97 0.01
CA ALA A 191 -5.21 7.51 0.83
C ALA A 191 -6.42 7.94 -0.01
N VAL A 192 -6.16 8.57 -1.16
CA VAL A 192 -7.20 9.05 -2.07
C VAL A 192 -7.78 7.90 -2.91
N LEU A 193 -6.95 7.00 -3.41
CA LEU A 193 -7.40 5.83 -4.19
C LEU A 193 -8.19 4.81 -3.35
N ALA A 194 -8.02 4.79 -2.02
CA ALA A 194 -8.82 3.96 -1.13
C ALA A 194 -10.29 4.43 -1.02
N VAL A 195 -10.59 5.70 -1.33
CA VAL A 195 -11.95 6.27 -1.19
C VAL A 195 -12.95 5.60 -2.15
N PRO A 196 -12.71 5.55 -3.48
CA PRO A 196 -13.64 4.87 -4.39
C PRO A 196 -13.87 3.39 -4.02
N GLY A 197 -12.79 2.66 -3.67
CA GLY A 197 -12.88 1.26 -3.26
C GLY A 197 -13.73 1.08 -2.00
N THR A 198 -13.54 1.95 -1.00
CA THR A 198 -14.34 1.96 0.24
C THR A 198 -15.82 2.25 -0.05
N VAL A 199 -16.11 3.21 -0.92
CA VAL A 199 -17.48 3.57 -1.29
C VAL A 199 -18.19 2.40 -1.98
N VAL A 200 -17.55 1.81 -3.01
CA VAL A 200 -18.13 0.69 -3.76
C VAL A 200 -18.34 -0.53 -2.86
N HIS A 201 -17.32 -0.97 -2.12
CA HIS A 201 -17.44 -2.15 -1.25
C HIS A 201 -18.37 -1.91 -0.04
N GLY A 202 -18.48 -0.66 0.40
CA GLY A 202 -19.45 -0.25 1.41
C GLY A 202 -20.88 -0.39 0.92
N PHE A 203 -21.17 0.05 -0.31
CA PHE A 203 -22.50 -0.12 -0.93
C PHE A 203 -22.85 -1.59 -1.20
N LEU A 204 -21.86 -2.42 -1.51
CA LEU A 204 -22.05 -3.87 -1.71
C LEU A 204 -22.24 -4.65 -0.39
N GLY A 205 -22.09 -4.00 0.78
CA GLY A 205 -22.20 -4.67 2.07
C GLY A 205 -21.02 -5.59 2.39
N HIS A 206 -19.88 -5.44 1.69
CA HIS A 206 -18.70 -6.28 1.87
C HIS A 206 -17.86 -5.88 3.10
N ILE A 207 -18.02 -4.66 3.59
CA ILE A 207 -17.22 -4.10 4.68
C ILE A 207 -17.81 -4.50 6.04
N ASP A 208 -17.01 -5.17 6.87
CA ASP A 208 -17.27 -5.26 8.30
C ASP A 208 -16.73 -3.99 8.97
N TRP A 209 -17.65 -3.10 9.36
CA TRP A 209 -17.31 -1.81 9.94
C TRP A 209 -16.63 -1.91 11.31
N ALA A 210 -16.84 -3.00 12.05
CA ALA A 210 -16.19 -3.21 13.34
C ALA A 210 -14.73 -3.65 13.15
N VAL A 211 -14.45 -4.53 12.18
CA VAL A 211 -13.07 -4.86 11.75
C VAL A 211 -12.38 -3.61 11.23
N ALA A 212 -13.03 -2.85 10.33
CA ALA A 212 -12.48 -1.61 9.78
C ALA A 212 -12.14 -0.59 10.87
N ALA A 213 -13.04 -0.35 11.83
CA ALA A 213 -12.81 0.58 12.93
C ALA A 213 -11.65 0.13 13.82
N THR A 214 -11.58 -1.16 14.16
CA THR A 214 -10.51 -1.73 14.98
C THR A 214 -9.15 -1.55 14.30
N LEU A 215 -9.08 -1.87 13.01
CA LEU A 215 -7.87 -1.64 12.20
C LEU A 215 -7.52 -0.16 12.11
N ALA A 216 -8.49 0.73 11.92
CA ALA A 216 -8.24 2.16 11.83
C ALA A 216 -7.64 2.73 13.13
N VAL A 217 -8.26 2.43 14.28
CA VAL A 217 -7.84 2.94 15.60
C VAL A 217 -6.44 2.48 15.95
N THR A 218 -6.12 1.23 15.67
CA THR A 218 -4.81 0.63 15.99
C THR A 218 -3.74 1.00 14.97
N SER A 219 -4.09 1.09 13.68
CA SER A 219 -3.13 1.42 12.62
C SER A 219 -2.68 2.87 12.66
N VAL A 220 -3.53 3.83 13.03
CA VAL A 220 -3.18 5.26 13.04
C VAL A 220 -1.92 5.60 13.87
N PRO A 221 -1.84 5.25 15.17
CA PRO A 221 -0.65 5.54 15.96
C PRO A 221 0.57 4.76 15.44
N ALA A 222 0.37 3.50 15.02
CA ALA A 222 1.44 2.66 14.49
C ALA A 222 2.00 3.20 13.16
N SER A 223 1.13 3.70 12.26
CA SER A 223 1.51 4.32 10.99
C SER A 223 2.32 5.59 11.19
N ARG A 224 1.97 6.40 12.19
CA ARG A 224 2.81 7.55 12.55
C ARG A 224 4.21 7.13 13.01
N LEU A 225 4.27 6.08 13.83
CA LEU A 225 5.52 5.53 14.35
C LEU A 225 6.38 4.97 13.20
N GLY A 226 5.79 4.15 12.33
CA GLY A 226 6.44 3.60 11.14
C GLY A 226 6.98 4.68 10.20
N ALA A 227 6.19 5.72 9.92
CA ALA A 227 6.64 6.84 9.10
C ALA A 227 7.80 7.59 9.75
N THR A 228 7.77 7.79 11.07
CA THR A 228 8.86 8.44 11.81
C THR A 228 10.15 7.61 11.74
N VAL A 229 10.04 6.29 11.88
CA VAL A 229 11.19 5.37 11.73
C VAL A 229 11.74 5.44 10.31
N ALA A 230 10.89 5.40 9.28
CA ALA A 230 11.32 5.50 7.88
C ALA A 230 12.07 6.81 7.59
N ILE A 231 11.51 7.94 8.03
CA ILE A 231 12.11 9.28 7.84
C ILE A 231 13.50 9.36 8.46
N ARG A 232 13.70 8.75 9.63
CA ARG A 232 14.99 8.74 10.36
C ARG A 232 15.98 7.67 9.87
N THR A 233 15.50 6.66 9.15
CA THR A 233 16.36 5.58 8.64
C THR A 233 17.18 6.08 7.45
N ALA A 234 18.44 5.66 7.36
CA ALA A 234 19.30 5.94 6.21
C ALA A 234 18.69 5.33 4.93
N SER A 235 18.77 6.04 3.80
CA SER A 235 18.09 5.64 2.56
C SER A 235 18.48 4.23 2.12
N ASP A 236 19.77 3.89 2.12
CA ASP A 236 20.25 2.55 1.70
C ASP A 236 19.69 1.43 2.58
N ARG A 237 19.61 1.68 3.90
CA ARG A 237 19.03 0.71 4.83
C ARG A 237 17.53 0.59 4.61
N LEU A 238 16.84 1.70 4.38
CA LEU A 238 15.41 1.72 4.11
C LEU A 238 15.08 1.00 2.80
N GLU A 239 15.89 1.17 1.76
CA GLU A 239 15.75 0.48 0.47
C GLU A 239 15.92 -1.02 0.62
N ARG A 240 16.92 -1.49 1.37
CA ARG A 240 17.12 -2.93 1.63
C ARG A 240 15.97 -3.53 2.45
N LEU A 241 15.52 -2.84 3.50
CA LEU A 241 14.39 -3.28 4.32
C LEU A 241 13.10 -3.33 3.49
N TYR A 242 12.87 -2.30 2.68
CA TYR A 242 11.74 -2.23 1.77
C TYR A 242 11.80 -3.34 0.71
N GLY A 243 12.96 -3.55 0.10
CA GLY A 243 13.19 -4.61 -0.87
C GLY A 243 12.94 -6.00 -0.28
N ALA A 244 13.47 -6.27 0.92
CA ALA A 244 13.23 -7.52 1.61
C ALA A 244 11.74 -7.74 1.92
N ALA A 245 11.04 -6.68 2.34
CA ALA A 245 9.60 -6.73 2.55
C ALA A 245 8.83 -7.04 1.25
N LEU A 246 9.21 -6.45 0.11
CA LEU A 246 8.60 -6.75 -1.18
C LEU A 246 8.81 -8.21 -1.60
N VAL A 247 9.99 -8.78 -1.37
CA VAL A 247 10.27 -10.19 -1.67
C VAL A 247 9.41 -11.10 -0.80
N VAL A 248 9.36 -10.86 0.51
CA VAL A 248 8.55 -11.66 1.44
C VAL A 248 7.07 -11.57 1.07
N LEU A 249 6.56 -10.37 0.76
CA LEU A 249 5.17 -10.19 0.38
C LEU A 249 4.85 -10.86 -0.97
N GLY A 250 5.65 -10.63 -2.00
CA GLY A 250 5.41 -11.23 -3.31
C GLY A 250 5.52 -12.76 -3.28
N ALA A 251 6.50 -13.31 -2.58
CA ALA A 251 6.63 -14.76 -2.43
C ALA A 251 5.51 -15.36 -1.58
N GLY A 252 5.14 -14.70 -0.47
CA GLY A 252 4.04 -15.15 0.38
C GLY A 252 2.70 -15.16 -0.32
N LEU A 253 2.43 -14.17 -1.18
CA LEU A 253 1.21 -14.13 -1.99
C LEU A 253 1.22 -15.21 -3.07
N LEU A 254 2.34 -15.41 -3.80
CA LEU A 254 2.50 -16.47 -4.81
C LEU A 254 2.27 -17.89 -4.30
N LEU A 255 2.50 -18.13 -3.01
CA LEU A 255 2.30 -19.45 -2.40
C LEU A 255 0.82 -19.72 -2.07
N VAL A 256 -0.03 -18.70 -2.11
CA VAL A 256 -1.44 -18.74 -1.72
C VAL A 256 -2.37 -18.49 -2.92
N SER A 257 -1.87 -17.93 -4.03
CA SER A 257 -2.56 -17.73 -5.30
C SER A 257 -2.58 -18.98 -6.19
#